data_AF-A0A8S8YTA5-F1
#
_entry.id   AF-A0A8S8YTA5-F1
#
_cell.length_a   1.000
_cell.length_b   1.000
_cell.length_c   1.000
_cell.angle_alpha   90.00
_cell.angle_beta   90.00
_cell.angle_gamma   90.00
#
_symmetry.space_group_name_H-M   'P 1'
#
loop_
_entity.id
_entity.type
_entity.pdbx_description
1 polymer ?
#
loop_
_entity_poly.entity_id
_entity_poly.type
_entity_poly.pdbx_seq_one_letter_code
_entity_poly.pdbx_strand_id
1 'polypeptide(L)'
;MFRLSTPTRLSPHESDFVLAANSTPSNGEKDGGVQEALTSRRTVYRYKRKKVPDRTLESAFEAASNAPCHKNTHPWKFYVMGEKTRESLIPEIEKWRRKNRQMEKN
;
A
#
# COMPACT_ATOMS: atom_id res chain seq x y z
N MET A 1 58.89 30.18 8.24
CA MET A 1 58.41 30.32 9.63
C MET A 1 56.90 30.52 9.57
N PHE A 2 56.12 29.44 9.62
CA PHE A 2 54.67 29.47 9.42
C PHE A 2 53.96 29.51 10.77
N ARG A 3 53.20 30.57 11.03
CA ARG A 3 52.37 30.71 12.23
C ARG A 3 50.97 30.15 11.92
N LEU A 4 50.65 28.99 12.49
CA LEU A 4 49.30 28.44 12.48
C LEU A 4 48.44 29.25 13.47
N SER A 5 47.50 30.04 12.95
CA SER A 5 46.43 30.66 13.74
C SER A 5 45.26 29.70 13.76
N THR A 6 44.85 29.26 14.95
CA THR A 6 43.69 28.38 15.16
C THR A 6 42.39 29.12 14.83
N PRO A 7 41.38 28.45 14.24
CA PRO A 7 40.05 29.03 14.14
C PRO A 7 39.32 28.97 15.49
N THR A 8 38.88 30.14 15.95
CA THR A 8 38.04 30.36 17.12
C THR A 8 36.72 29.59 17.00
N ARG A 9 36.41 28.82 18.04
CA ARG A 9 35.14 28.14 18.30
C ARG A 9 34.02 29.19 18.49
N LEU A 10 33.10 29.29 17.54
CA LEU A 10 31.86 30.05 17.70
C LEU A 10 30.77 29.12 18.25
N SER A 11 30.18 29.51 19.39
CA SER A 11 29.02 28.86 20.01
C SER A 11 27.71 29.53 19.55
N PRO A 12 26.55 28.89 19.82
CA PRO A 12 25.32 29.12 19.10
C PRO A 12 24.56 30.31 19.67
N HIS A 13 24.18 31.25 18.81
CA HIS A 13 23.06 32.13 19.10
C HIS A 13 22.22 32.30 17.84
N GLU A 14 20.93 32.05 18.00
CA GLU A 14 19.89 32.21 17.00
C GLU A 14 19.85 33.63 16.45
N SER A 15 19.59 33.76 15.14
CA SER A 15 18.39 34.39 14.56
C SER A 15 18.63 34.71 13.08
N ASP A 16 17.57 34.47 12.30
CA ASP A 16 17.28 35.09 10.99
C ASP A 16 17.94 34.52 9.73
N PHE A 17 17.28 33.49 9.15
CA PHE A 17 17.26 33.34 7.70
C PHE A 17 15.83 33.15 7.17
N VAL A 18 15.20 34.30 7.01
CA VAL A 18 14.18 34.74 6.03
C VAL A 18 13.53 33.65 5.15
N LEU A 19 12.20 33.58 5.29
CA LEU A 19 11.24 32.96 4.38
C LEU A 19 11.01 33.89 3.17
N ALA A 20 11.29 33.43 1.95
CA ALA A 20 10.83 34.07 0.72
C ALA A 20 10.32 33.03 -0.31
N ALA A 21 9.02 32.79 -0.22
CA ALA A 21 8.02 32.76 -1.29
C ALA A 21 8.39 32.24 -2.70
N ASN A 22 7.59 31.22 -3.08
CA ASN A 22 6.94 31.03 -4.39
C ASN A 22 7.71 30.29 -5.50
N SER A 23 7.84 28.97 -5.33
CA SER A 23 7.59 28.05 -6.46
C SER A 23 6.09 27.80 -6.53
N THR A 24 5.41 28.33 -7.54
CA THR A 24 4.01 28.01 -7.82
C THR A 24 3.82 26.49 -7.88
N PRO A 25 3.00 25.85 -7.02
CA PRO A 25 2.62 24.47 -7.26
C PRO A 25 1.68 24.48 -8.47
N SER A 26 2.20 24.01 -9.59
CA SER A 26 1.40 23.71 -10.78
C SER A 26 0.29 22.74 -10.36
N ASN A 27 -0.95 23.04 -10.76
CA ASN A 27 -2.19 22.28 -10.58
C ASN A 27 -2.02 20.83 -10.07
N GLY A 28 -2.06 20.68 -8.75
CA GLY A 28 -2.65 19.54 -8.03
C GLY A 28 -2.25 18.14 -8.48
N GLU A 29 -0.95 17.87 -8.59
CA GLU A 29 -0.43 16.51 -8.55
C GLU A 29 -0.74 15.93 -7.15
N LYS A 30 -1.87 15.22 -7.06
CA LYS A 30 -2.20 14.43 -5.87
C LYS A 30 -1.29 13.22 -5.87
N ASP A 31 -0.06 13.41 -5.39
CA ASP A 31 0.76 12.31 -4.94
C ASP A 31 0.02 11.63 -3.79
N GLY A 32 -0.72 10.57 -4.13
CA GLY A 32 -1.42 9.72 -3.19
C GLY A 32 -0.42 8.97 -2.32
N GLY A 33 0.18 9.69 -1.38
CA GLY A 33 1.23 9.17 -0.51
C GLY A 33 0.74 8.00 0.34
N VAL A 34 1.68 7.30 0.96
CA VAL A 34 1.40 6.11 1.81
C VAL A 34 0.30 6.41 2.85
N GLN A 35 0.33 7.59 3.46
CA GLN A 35 -0.66 7.99 4.45
C GLN A 35 -2.09 8.08 3.89
N GLU A 36 -2.26 8.66 2.70
CA GLU A 36 -3.57 8.76 2.04
C GLU A 36 -4.05 7.38 1.59
N ALA A 37 -3.17 6.56 1.03
CA ALA A 37 -3.49 5.19 0.61
C ALA A 37 -3.98 4.33 1.79
N LEU A 38 -3.36 4.45 2.96
CA LEU A 38 -3.76 3.70 4.16
C LEU A 38 -5.08 4.19 4.76
N THR A 39 -5.26 5.50 4.89
CA THR A 39 -6.43 6.09 5.56
C THR A 39 -7.70 6.08 4.70
N SER A 40 -7.55 6.12 3.37
CA SER A 40 -8.68 6.09 2.44
C SER A 40 -9.17 4.67 2.10
N ARG A 41 -8.36 3.62 2.33
CA ARG A 41 -8.68 2.23 1.97
C ARG A 41 -9.96 1.74 2.67
N ARG A 42 -10.87 1.14 1.90
CA ARG A 42 -12.11 0.50 2.40
C ARG A 42 -12.18 -0.98 2.02
N THR A 43 -12.91 -1.76 2.80
CA THR A 43 -13.30 -3.12 2.42
C THR A 43 -14.53 -3.06 1.52
N VAL A 44 -14.41 -3.58 0.29
CA VAL A 44 -15.44 -3.46 -0.76
C VAL A 44 -16.07 -4.82 -1.04
N TYR A 45 -17.40 -4.85 -1.21
CA TYR A 45 -18.17 -6.08 -1.48
C TYR A 45 -18.93 -6.04 -2.82
N ARG A 46 -18.97 -4.89 -3.51
CA ARG A 46 -19.68 -4.70 -4.78
C ARG A 46 -18.70 -4.21 -5.84
N TYR A 47 -18.55 -5.01 -6.90
CA TYR A 47 -17.57 -4.78 -7.96
C TYR A 47 -18.26 -4.53 -9.31
N LYS A 48 -17.65 -3.70 -10.15
CA LYS A 48 -18.07 -3.54 -11.55
C LYS A 48 -17.67 -4.79 -12.33
N ARG A 49 -18.39 -5.11 -13.43
CA ARG A 49 -18.06 -6.24 -14.32
C ARG A 49 -16.81 -6.00 -15.20
N LYS A 50 -16.13 -4.87 -15.04
CA LYS A 50 -14.93 -4.52 -15.81
C LYS A 50 -13.78 -5.45 -15.43
N LYS A 51 -13.14 -6.08 -16.43
CA LYS A 51 -11.92 -6.88 -16.22
C LYS A 51 -10.79 -5.96 -15.72
N VAL A 52 -10.06 -6.42 -14.70
CA VAL A 52 -8.82 -5.79 -14.24
C VAL A 52 -7.67 -6.22 -15.15
N PRO A 53 -6.82 -5.30 -15.64
CA PRO A 53 -5.65 -5.66 -16.44
C PRO A 53 -4.66 -6.53 -15.65
N ASP A 54 -4.03 -7.49 -16.33
CA ASP A 54 -3.15 -8.46 -15.68
C ASP A 54 -1.93 -7.78 -15.03
N ARG A 55 -1.35 -6.76 -15.69
CA ARG A 55 -0.27 -5.94 -15.12
C ARG A 55 -0.63 -5.31 -13.77
N THR A 56 -1.89 -4.88 -13.59
CA THR A 56 -2.32 -4.29 -12.32
C THR A 56 -2.30 -5.32 -11.20
N LEU A 57 -2.64 -6.58 -11.51
CA LEU A 57 -2.56 -7.69 -10.56
C LEU A 57 -1.09 -8.02 -10.25
N GLU A 58 -0.24 -8.10 -11.27
CA GLU A 58 1.20 -8.37 -11.12
C GLU A 58 1.88 -7.34 -10.21
N SER A 59 1.68 -6.03 -10.46
CA SER A 59 2.23 -4.99 -9.60
C SER A 59 1.72 -5.06 -8.15
N ALA A 60 0.45 -5.47 -7.95
CA ALA A 60 -0.09 -5.64 -6.60
C ALA A 60 0.52 -6.86 -5.89
N PHE A 61 0.74 -7.97 -6.59
CA PHE A 61 1.38 -9.15 -6.02
C PHE A 61 2.85 -8.92 -5.72
N GLU A 62 3.57 -8.21 -6.59
CA GLU A 62 4.95 -7.79 -6.37
C GLU A 62 5.07 -6.94 -5.09
N ALA A 63 4.21 -5.92 -4.95
CA ALA A 63 4.16 -5.11 -3.73
C ALA A 63 3.85 -5.96 -2.48
N ALA A 64 2.89 -6.88 -2.57
CA ALA A 64 2.54 -7.78 -1.46
C ALA A 64 3.68 -8.75 -1.09
N SER A 65 4.48 -9.17 -2.08
CA SER A 65 5.60 -10.08 -1.88
C SER A 65 6.80 -9.44 -1.16
N ASN A 66 6.84 -8.11 -1.07
CA ASN A 66 7.87 -7.41 -0.30
C ASN A 66 7.54 -7.37 1.21
N ALA A 67 6.48 -8.04 1.66
CA ALA A 67 6.16 -8.15 3.08
C ALA A 67 7.30 -8.88 3.84
N PRO A 68 7.66 -8.43 5.05
CA PRO A 68 8.70 -9.09 5.83
C PRO A 68 8.26 -10.50 6.22
N CYS A 69 9.17 -11.47 6.11
CA CYS A 69 8.93 -12.84 6.55
C CYS A 69 10.11 -13.41 7.34
N HIS A 70 9.81 -14.18 8.37
CA HIS A 70 10.83 -14.85 9.17
C HIS A 70 11.58 -15.89 8.32
N LYS A 71 12.91 -15.92 8.43
CA LYS A 71 13.80 -16.82 7.67
C LYS A 71 13.73 -16.68 6.14
N ASN A 72 13.21 -15.57 5.61
CA ASN A 72 13.12 -15.31 4.17
C ASN A 72 12.52 -16.48 3.37
N THR A 73 11.50 -17.14 3.93
CA THR A 73 10.87 -18.31 3.29
C THR A 73 9.85 -17.93 2.23
N HIS A 74 9.40 -16.66 2.20
CA HIS A 74 8.40 -16.13 1.27
C HIS A 74 7.20 -17.08 1.08
N PRO A 75 6.46 -17.41 2.17
CA PRO A 75 5.51 -18.52 2.17
C PRO A 75 4.21 -18.25 1.40
N TRP A 76 4.00 -17.01 0.93
CA TRP A 76 2.76 -16.63 0.24
C TRP A 76 2.66 -17.26 -1.15
N LYS A 77 1.45 -17.72 -1.47
CA LYS A 77 1.07 -18.20 -2.80
C LYS A 77 -0.16 -17.44 -3.24
N PHE A 78 -0.11 -16.85 -4.42
CA PHE A 78 -1.23 -16.11 -5.01
C PHE A 78 -1.89 -16.97 -6.09
N TYR A 79 -3.23 -17.07 -6.03
CA TYR A 79 -4.02 -17.80 -7.01
C TYR A 79 -5.05 -16.87 -7.63
N VAL A 80 -4.97 -16.65 -8.94
CA VAL A 80 -5.97 -15.90 -9.69
C VAL A 80 -7.00 -16.87 -10.24
N MET A 81 -8.19 -16.89 -9.64
CA MET A 81 -9.28 -17.72 -10.13
C MET A 81 -9.84 -17.17 -11.44
N GLY A 82 -9.82 -17.99 -12.49
CA GLY A 82 -10.48 -17.70 -13.76
C GLY A 82 -12.00 -17.84 -13.68
N GLU A 83 -12.68 -17.46 -14.76
CA GLU A 83 -14.15 -17.46 -14.86
C GLU A 83 -14.76 -18.84 -14.58
N LYS A 84 -14.31 -19.88 -15.30
CA LYS A 84 -14.79 -21.27 -15.12
C LYS A 84 -14.67 -21.77 -13.68
N THR A 85 -13.56 -21.47 -13.02
CA THR A 85 -13.35 -21.86 -11.62
C THR A 85 -14.31 -21.13 -10.67
N ARG A 86 -14.61 -19.86 -10.93
CA ARG A 86 -15.59 -19.10 -10.14
C ARG A 86 -17.00 -19.66 -10.32
N GLU A 87 -17.38 -19.98 -11.55
CA GLU A 87 -18.68 -20.58 -11.87
C GLU A 87 -18.91 -21.91 -11.14
N SER A 88 -17.87 -22.75 -11.02
CA SER A 88 -17.99 -24.01 -10.28
C SER A 88 -17.93 -23.83 -8.76
N LEU A 89 -17.16 -22.86 -8.26
CA LEU A 89 -16.88 -22.72 -6.82
C LEU A 89 -17.99 -21.96 -6.06
N ILE A 90 -18.57 -20.92 -6.67
CA ILE A 90 -19.57 -20.07 -6.01
C ILE A 90 -20.80 -20.87 -5.52
N PRO A 91 -21.41 -21.77 -6.33
CA PRO A 91 -22.57 -22.55 -5.89
C PRO A 91 -22.29 -23.44 -4.67
N GLU A 92 -21.11 -24.06 -4.61
CA GLU A 92 -20.71 -24.92 -3.49
C GLU A 92 -20.51 -24.11 -2.20
N ILE A 93 -19.90 -22.92 -2.30
CA ILE A 93 -19.76 -22.00 -1.17
C ILE A 93 -21.13 -21.55 -0.65
N GLU A 94 -22.07 -21.22 -1.54
CA GLU A 94 -23.42 -20.82 -1.15
C GLU A 94 -24.19 -21.94 -0.47
N LYS A 95 -24.07 -23.17 -1.01
CA LYS A 95 -24.63 -24.38 -0.42
C LYS A 95 -24.08 -24.64 0.97
N TRP A 96 -22.76 -24.57 1.13
CA TRP A 96 -22.10 -24.72 2.42
C TRP A 96 -22.56 -23.66 3.43
N ARG A 97 -22.58 -22.39 3.03
CA ARG A 97 -23.03 -21.27 3.87
C ARG A 97 -24.46 -21.48 4.39
N ARG A 98 -25.36 -21.97 3.53
CA ARG A 98 -26.76 -22.24 3.91
C ARG A 98 -26.86 -23.38 4.93
N LYS A 99 -26.10 -24.46 4.73
CA LYS A 99 -26.06 -25.60 5.65
C LYS A 99 -25.54 -25.18 7.03
N ASN A 100 -24.43 -24.45 7.09
CA ASN A 100 -23.83 -24.02 8.35
C ASN A 100 -24.79 -23.17 9.19
N ARG A 101 -25.52 -22.26 8.54
CA ARG A 101 -26.53 -21.43 9.21
C ARG A 101 -27.69 -22.24 9.81
N GLN A 102 -28.06 -23.37 9.20
CA GLN A 102 -29.12 -24.24 9.74
C GLN A 102 -28.63 -25.05 10.95
N MET A 103 -27.36 -25.45 10.95
CA MET A 103 -26.73 -26.15 12.09
C MET A 103 -26.62 -25.26 13.32
N GLU A 104 -26.35 -23.97 13.16
CA GLU A 104 -26.28 -23.00 14.27
C GLU A 104 -27.63 -22.70 14.94
N LYS A 105 -28.74 -23.06 14.30
CA LYS A 105 -30.11 -22.79 14.79
C LYS A 105 -30.76 -23.97 15.50
N ASN A 106 -30.13 -25.15 15.47
CA ASN A 106 -30.59 -26.37 16.13
C ASN A 106 -29.79 -26.60 17.41
#